data_AF-A0A2X2BER9-F1
#
_entry.id   AF-A0A2X2BER9-F1
#
_cell.length_a   1.000
_cell.length_b   1.000
_cell.length_c   1.000
_cell.angle_alpha   90.00
_cell.angle_beta   90.00
_cell.angle_gamma   90.00
#
_symmetry.space_group_name_H-M   'P 1'
#
loop_
_entity.id
_entity.type
_entity.pdbx_description
1 polymer ?
#
loop_
_entity_poly.entity_id
_entity_poly.type
_entity_poly.pdbx_seq_one_letter_code
_entity_poly.pdbx_strand_id
1 'polypeptide(L)'
;MDQTNIIRDLLAWLDNNLDQPLSLDNVATKAGYSKWHLQRMFKEVTGQAIGSYIRSRRLSRAAVALRLTKSSYLRYRFTISF
;
A
#
# COMPACT_ATOMS: atom_id res chain seq x y z
N MET A 1 1.04 -18.84 -19.81
CA MET A 1 1.08 -17.48 -19.24
C MET A 1 0.71 -17.58 -17.78
N ASP A 2 1.71 -17.53 -16.90
CA ASP A 2 1.55 -17.80 -15.47
C ASP A 2 0.76 -16.70 -14.77
N GLN A 3 -0.48 -16.98 -14.41
CA GLN A 3 -1.37 -16.09 -13.67
C GLN A 3 -0.72 -15.53 -12.39
N THR A 4 0.24 -16.27 -11.82
CA THR A 4 1.04 -15.87 -10.66
C THR A 4 1.94 -14.67 -10.93
N ASN A 5 2.52 -14.54 -12.13
CA ASN A 5 3.37 -13.40 -12.47
C ASN A 5 2.56 -12.12 -12.61
N ILE A 6 1.35 -12.19 -13.20
CA ILE A 6 0.44 -11.06 -13.31
C ILE A 6 0.05 -10.54 -11.91
N ILE A 7 -0.21 -11.44 -10.96
CA ILE A 7 -0.54 -11.06 -9.58
C ILE A 7 0.66 -10.47 -8.85
N ARG A 8 1.87 -10.97 -9.09
CA ARG A 8 3.09 -10.39 -8.51
C ARG A 8 3.38 -8.99 -9.02
N ASP A 9 3.23 -8.77 -10.32
CA ASP A 9 3.34 -7.43 -10.92
C ASP A 9 2.27 -6.49 -10.37
N LEU A 10 1.04 -6.99 -10.23
CA LEU A 10 -0.05 -6.25 -9.62
C LEU A 10 0.24 -5.88 -8.16
N LEU A 11 0.82 -6.81 -7.38
CA LEU A 11 1.24 -6.57 -6.00
C LEU A 11 2.34 -5.51 -5.91
N ALA A 12 3.35 -5.59 -6.77
CA ALA A 12 4.44 -4.62 -6.83
C ALA A 12 3.93 -3.22 -7.23
N TRP A 13 3.02 -3.17 -8.20
CA TRP A 13 2.37 -1.93 -8.61
C TRP A 13 1.48 -1.37 -7.50
N LEU A 14 0.72 -2.23 -6.82
CA LEU A 14 -0.11 -1.85 -5.68
C LEU A 14 0.74 -1.21 -4.59
N ASP A 15 1.84 -1.86 -4.20
CA ASP A 15 2.75 -1.41 -3.15
C ASP A 15 3.38 -0.04 -3.47
N ASN A 16 3.72 0.22 -4.74
CA ASN A 16 4.22 1.53 -5.20
C ASN A 16 3.16 2.63 -5.19
N ASN A 17 1.89 2.29 -5.38
CA ASN A 17 0.80 3.26 -5.49
C ASN A 17 -0.01 3.44 -4.19
N LEU A 18 0.40 2.80 -3.09
CA LEU A 18 -0.28 2.84 -1.78
C LEU A 18 -0.45 4.25 -1.17
N ASP A 19 0.33 5.24 -1.61
CA ASP A 19 0.22 6.63 -1.15
C ASP A 19 -0.96 7.40 -1.76
N GLN A 20 -1.37 7.03 -2.97
CA GLN A 20 -2.45 7.72 -3.67
C GLN A 20 -3.79 7.01 -3.41
N PRO A 21 -4.94 7.71 -3.54
CA PRO A 21 -6.23 7.06 -3.57
C PRO A 21 -6.28 6.10 -4.76
N LEU A 22 -5.90 4.85 -4.51
CA LEU A 22 -5.89 3.76 -5.47
C LEU A 22 -7.30 3.50 -5.98
N SER A 23 -7.61 4.04 -7.15
CA SER A 23 -8.74 3.58 -7.96
C SER A 23 -8.40 2.21 -8.52
N LEU A 24 -8.57 1.19 -7.68
CA LEU A 24 -8.49 -0.23 -8.03
C LEU A 24 -9.30 -0.56 -9.29
N ASP A 25 -10.39 0.17 -9.51
CA ASP A 25 -11.20 0.18 -10.73
C ASP A 25 -10.40 0.52 -11.99
N ASN A 26 -9.52 1.54 -11.95
CA ASN A 26 -8.70 1.93 -13.11
C ASN A 26 -7.66 0.87 -13.45
N VAL A 27 -7.10 0.22 -12.43
CA VAL A 27 -6.07 -0.82 -12.59
C VAL A 27 -6.69 -2.08 -13.17
N ALA A 28 -7.82 -2.49 -12.63
CA ALA A 28 -8.58 -3.63 -13.13
C ALA A 28 -8.93 -3.39 -14.61
N THR A 29 -9.47 -2.21 -14.92
CA THR A 29 -9.81 -1.81 -16.29
C THR A 29 -8.59 -1.83 -17.22
N LYS A 30 -7.44 -1.29 -16.77
CA LYS A 30 -6.19 -1.26 -17.55
C LYS A 30 -5.59 -2.65 -17.79
N ALA A 31 -5.75 -3.56 -16.82
CA ALA A 31 -5.29 -4.94 -16.93
C ALA A 31 -6.28 -5.84 -17.71
N GLY A 32 -7.43 -5.32 -18.14
CA GLY A 32 -8.48 -6.09 -18.83
C GLY A 32 -9.28 -7.00 -17.90
N TYR A 33 -9.22 -6.77 -16.58
CA TYR A 33 -9.93 -7.56 -15.57
C TYR A 33 -11.00 -6.73 -14.87
N SER A 34 -12.10 -7.36 -14.48
CA SER A 34 -13.08 -6.71 -13.62
C SER A 34 -12.50 -6.53 -12.21
N LYS A 35 -12.88 -5.45 -11.51
CA LYS A 35 -12.51 -5.21 -10.10
C LYS A 35 -12.72 -6.45 -9.22
N TRP A 36 -13.85 -7.12 -9.41
CA TRP A 36 -14.20 -8.32 -8.65
C TRP A 36 -13.28 -9.52 -8.95
N HIS A 37 -12.90 -9.70 -10.21
CA HIS A 37 -11.97 -10.75 -10.61
C HIS A 37 -10.59 -10.51 -9.98
N LEU A 38 -10.11 -9.26 -10.03
CA LEU A 38 -8.86 -8.85 -9.40
C LEU A 38 -8.88 -9.07 -7.88
N GLN A 39 -9.98 -8.71 -7.21
CA GLN A 39 -10.17 -8.92 -5.78
C GLN A 39 -10.16 -10.39 -5.39
N ARG A 40 -10.80 -11.26 -6.19
CA ARG A 40 -10.81 -12.70 -5.96
C ARG A 40 -9.41 -13.29 -6.14
N MET A 41 -8.75 -13.00 -7.25
CA MET A 41 -7.39 -13.44 -7.53
C MET A 41 -6.40 -13.00 -6.42
N PHE A 42 -6.52 -11.75 -5.98
CA PHE A 42 -5.72 -11.22 -4.87
C PHE A 42 -5.99 -11.97 -3.56
N LYS A 43 -7.27 -12.24 -3.24
CA LYS A 43 -7.63 -12.97 -2.02
C LYS A 43 -7.14 -14.42 -2.07
N GLU A 44 -7.18 -15.08 -3.23
CA GLU A 44 -6.69 -16.45 -3.39
C GLU A 44 -5.17 -16.54 -3.18
N VAL A 45 -4.41 -15.56 -3.66
CA VAL A 45 -2.94 -15.56 -3.51
C VAL A 45 -2.49 -15.07 -2.14
N THR A 46 -3.12 -14.01 -1.62
CA THR A 46 -2.66 -13.29 -0.43
C THR A 46 -3.42 -13.71 0.84
N GLY A 47 -4.51 -14.47 0.71
CA GLY A 47 -5.40 -14.87 1.81
C GLY A 47 -6.29 -13.75 2.36
N GLN A 48 -6.13 -12.51 1.89
CA GLN A 48 -6.79 -11.32 2.46
C GLN A 48 -7.41 -10.43 1.39
N ALA A 49 -8.44 -9.68 1.76
CA ALA A 49 -9.08 -8.73 0.85
C ALA A 49 -8.16 -7.52 0.59
N ILE A 50 -8.05 -7.13 -0.68
CA ILE A 50 -7.19 -6.01 -1.10
C ILE A 50 -7.50 -4.70 -0.37
N GLY A 51 -8.77 -4.44 -0.05
CA GLY A 51 -9.18 -3.24 0.69
C GLY A 51 -8.68 -3.23 2.14
N SER A 52 -8.66 -4.37 2.81
CA SER A 52 -8.09 -4.48 4.17
C SER A 52 -6.58 -4.34 4.14
N TYR A 53 -5.92 -4.95 3.15
CA TYR A 53 -4.47 -4.83 2.95
C TYR A 53 -4.04 -3.37 2.77
N ILE A 54 -4.71 -2.62 1.88
CA ILE A 54 -4.42 -1.20 1.64
C ILE A 54 -4.61 -0.37 2.91
N ARG A 55 -5.72 -0.58 3.64
CA ARG A 55 -5.97 0.15 4.90
C ARG A 55 -4.87 -0.10 5.94
N SER A 56 -4.51 -1.36 6.16
CA SER A 56 -3.45 -1.73 7.11
C SER A 56 -2.10 -1.14 6.72
N ARG A 57 -1.76 -1.14 5.42
CA ARG A 57 -0.52 -0.52 4.92
C ARG A 57 -0.53 1.00 5.09
N ARG A 58 -1.62 1.69 4.75
CA ARG A 58 -1.76 3.15 4.95
C ARG A 58 -1.64 3.52 6.43
N LEU A 59 -2.28 2.76 7.32
CA LEU A 59 -2.18 2.97 8.75
C LEU A 59 -0.75 2.76 9.27
N SER A 60 -0.09 1.69 8.82
CA SER A 60 1.31 1.41 9.17
C SER A 60 2.24 2.53 8.70
N ARG A 61 2.05 3.05 7.48
CA ARG A 61 2.83 4.17 6.95
C ARG A 61 2.58 5.46 7.70
N ALA A 62 1.32 5.77 8.03
CA ALA A 62 0.97 6.93 8.84
C ALA A 62 1.61 6.83 10.24
N ALA A 63 1.60 5.64 10.86
CA ALA A 63 2.24 5.40 12.14
C ALA A 63 3.77 5.56 12.08
N VAL A 64 4.41 5.07 11.01
CA VAL A 64 5.85 5.27 10.75
C VAL A 64 6.18 6.75 10.56
N ALA A 65 5.39 7.46 9.75
CA ALA A 65 5.55 8.90 9.53
C ALA A 65 5.41 9.69 10.83
N LEU A 66 4.37 9.40 11.64
CA LEU A 66 4.19 9.99 12.97
C LEU A 66 5.38 9.74 13.90
N ARG A 67 5.94 8.52 13.88
CA ARG A 67 7.10 8.15 14.70
C ARG A 67 8.37 8.90 14.26
N LEU A 68 8.59 9.04 12.95
CA LEU A 68 9.71 9.79 12.39
C LEU A 68 9.59 11.28 12.70
N THR A 69 8.40 11.86 12.53
CA THR A 69 8.14 13.27 12.81
C THR A 69 8.26 13.60 14.31
N LYS A 70 7.94 12.66 15.22
CA LYS A 70 8.21 12.86 16.65
C LYS A 70 9.70 12.88 17.01
N SER A 71 10.57 12.29 16.19
CA SER A 71 12.01 12.26 16.44
C SER A 71 12.70 13.58 16.07
N SER A 72 12.19 14.32 15.09
CA SER A 72 12.77 15.60 14.66
C SER A 72 12.53 16.73 15.66
N TYR A 73 11.36 16.82 16.32
CA TYR A 73 11.09 17.90 17.28
C TYR A 73 11.87 17.80 18.60
N LEU A 74 12.30 16.59 18.99
CA LEU A 74 13.13 16.40 20.20
C LEU A 74 14.62 16.65 19.96
N ARG A 75 15.09 16.59 18.71
CA ARG A 75 16.50 16.82 18.36
C ARG A 75 16.89 18.31 18.40
N TYR A 76 15.99 19.22 18.03
CA TYR A 76 16.31 20.66 17.96
C TYR A 76 16.28 21.41 19.30
N ARG A 77 15.80 20.78 20.39
CA ARG A 77 15.73 21.42 21.71
C ARG A 77 16.91 21.12 22.64
N PHE A 78 17.82 20.22 22.27
CA PHE A 78 18.95 19.84 23.14
C PHE A 78 20.29 20.50 22.77
N THR A 79 20.36 21.24 21.65
CA THR A 79 21.61 21.88 21.20
C THR A 79 21.70 23.36 21.56
N ILE A 80 20.60 24.01 21.97
CA ILE A 80 20.58 25.43 22.36
C ILE A 80 20.44 25.52 23.89
N SER A 81 21.43 24.99 24.59
CA SER A 81 21.65 25.22 26.01
C SER A 81 23.13 25.09 26.28
N PHE A 82 23.88 26.07 25.77
CA PHE A 82 25.15 26.51 26.33
C PHE A 82 25.33 28.00 25.99
#